data_AF-A0A6L9W802-F1
#
_entry.id   AF-A0A6L9W802-F1
#
_cell.length_a   1.000
_cell.length_b   1.000
_cell.length_c   1.000
_cell.angle_alpha   90.00
_cell.angle_beta   90.00
_cell.angle_gamma   90.00
#
_symmetry.space_group_name_H-M   'P 1'
#
loop_
_entity.id
_entity.type
_entity.pdbx_description
1 polymer ?
#
loop_
_entity_poly.entity_id
_entity_poly.type
_entity_poly.pdbx_seq_one_letter_code
_entity_poly.pdbx_strand_id
1 'polypeptide(L)'
;MTGPIDPGWRPDTGSMRHEFRFDPLHYGSGGEQQAAFKRRMRDELQQYGFILTDEVAITWRLLVDEQARWESDIGADVDNFAKLLNDGLCGPGGIIIDDVQVQSLHVSWIDATESSFELQVECGPDDGLTRPLSLYQLADDLWHPLPDSVRANPEHAAHLLYALDNRVFFVRRLRHLLRQRGLPARAAYEAAQNYAVISRGFHSTRAASNGFPRVRRHAWMAQYTRPTELPEVTGDEIERAAATTAAHYGYGA
;
A
#
# COMPACT_ATOMS: atom_id res chain seq x y z
N MET A 1 -15.94 -5.85 -21.33
CA MET A 1 -14.84 -6.48 -22.08
C MET A 1 -13.57 -6.27 -21.28
N THR A 2 -13.09 -7.32 -20.62
CA THR A 2 -11.83 -7.34 -19.88
C THR A 2 -10.70 -7.47 -20.90
N GLY A 3 -10.04 -6.34 -21.24
CA GLY A 3 -8.79 -6.38 -21.97
C GLY A 3 -7.76 -7.18 -21.16
N PRO A 4 -6.94 -8.05 -21.78
CA PRO A 4 -5.87 -8.72 -21.07
C PRO A 4 -4.89 -7.65 -20.59
N ILE A 5 -4.45 -7.75 -19.33
CA ILE A 5 -3.37 -6.94 -18.77
C ILE A 5 -2.23 -6.95 -19.80
N ASP A 6 -1.86 -5.78 -20.31
CA ASP A 6 -0.75 -5.65 -21.25
C ASP A 6 0.51 -6.26 -20.59
N PRO A 7 1.19 -7.23 -21.24
CA PRO A 7 2.37 -7.87 -20.69
C PRO A 7 3.48 -6.90 -20.24
N GLY A 8 3.53 -5.68 -20.78
CA GLY A 8 4.45 -4.63 -20.35
C GLY A 8 4.13 -4.01 -18.97
N TRP A 9 3.03 -4.41 -18.34
CA TRP A 9 2.51 -3.87 -17.07
C TRP A 9 2.61 -4.83 -15.91
N ARG A 10 3.26 -5.96 -16.13
CA ARG A 10 3.34 -6.99 -15.09
C ARG A 10 4.25 -6.48 -13.98
N PRO A 11 3.77 -6.49 -12.72
CA PRO A 11 4.61 -6.26 -11.56
C PRO A 11 5.89 -7.09 -11.62
N ASP A 12 5.88 -8.27 -12.25
CA ASP A 12 7.05 -9.15 -12.42
C ASP A 12 8.32 -8.50 -13.00
N THR A 13 8.23 -7.36 -13.71
CA THR A 13 9.38 -6.59 -14.20
C THR A 13 9.83 -5.44 -13.28
N GLY A 14 9.09 -5.19 -12.20
CA GLY A 14 9.38 -4.18 -11.18
C GLY A 14 9.09 -2.73 -11.58
N SER A 15 8.45 -2.49 -12.74
CA SER A 15 8.09 -1.13 -13.15
C SER A 15 6.83 -1.06 -14.02
N MET A 16 6.18 0.10 -14.00
CA MET A 16 4.93 0.42 -14.70
C MET A 16 5.02 1.84 -15.27
N ARG A 17 4.48 2.09 -16.46
CA ARG A 17 4.43 3.44 -17.07
C ARG A 17 3.07 3.74 -17.68
N HIS A 18 2.49 4.88 -17.36
CA HIS A 18 1.21 5.32 -17.89
C HIS A 18 1.27 6.78 -18.37
N GLU A 19 0.67 7.05 -19.54
CA GLU A 19 0.55 8.41 -20.09
C GLU A 19 -0.90 8.86 -19.95
N PHE A 20 -1.12 9.99 -19.28
CA PHE A 20 -2.42 10.64 -19.16
C PHE A 20 -2.53 11.75 -20.20
N ARG A 21 -3.43 11.60 -21.16
CA ARG A 21 -3.62 12.54 -22.29
C ARG A 21 -4.61 13.65 -21.97
N PHE A 22 -4.29 14.38 -20.91
CA PHE A 22 -5.00 15.60 -20.51
C PHE A 22 -4.13 16.47 -19.61
N ASP A 23 -4.49 17.74 -19.53
CA ASP A 23 -3.75 18.73 -18.77
C ASP A 23 -3.61 18.32 -17.30
N PRO A 24 -2.39 18.41 -16.73
CA PRO A 24 -2.20 18.24 -15.30
C PRO A 24 -2.89 19.38 -14.53
N LEU A 25 -3.43 19.08 -13.35
CA LEU A 25 -4.13 20.07 -12.53
C LEU A 25 -3.25 20.53 -11.36
N HIS A 26 -3.19 21.84 -11.13
CA HIS A 26 -2.46 22.42 -9.99
C HIS A 26 -3.29 22.38 -8.70
N TYR A 27 -2.63 22.13 -7.57
CA TYR A 27 -3.25 22.24 -6.24
C TYR A 27 -3.54 23.72 -5.94
N GLY A 28 -4.83 24.08 -5.97
CA GLY A 28 -5.29 25.48 -5.90
C GLY A 28 -6.61 25.68 -6.66
N SER A 29 -6.86 24.81 -7.63
CA SER A 29 -8.16 24.66 -8.30
C SER A 29 -9.28 24.30 -7.31
N GLY A 30 -10.52 24.69 -7.62
CA GLY A 30 -11.67 24.42 -6.76
C GLY A 30 -11.88 22.94 -6.47
N GLY A 31 -12.45 22.60 -5.31
CA GLY A 31 -12.58 21.20 -4.86
C GLY A 31 -13.31 20.27 -5.84
N GLU A 32 -14.28 20.79 -6.59
CA GLU A 32 -14.96 20.03 -7.66
C GLU A 32 -14.04 19.66 -8.82
N GLN A 33 -13.17 20.59 -9.23
CA GLN A 33 -12.19 20.34 -10.29
C GLN A 33 -11.15 19.31 -9.85
N GLN A 34 -10.67 19.41 -8.61
CA GLN A 34 -9.77 18.41 -8.03
C GLN A 34 -10.41 17.02 -7.96
N ALA A 35 -11.69 16.94 -7.57
CA ALA A 35 -12.42 15.68 -7.53
C ALA A 35 -12.63 15.09 -8.93
N ALA A 36 -12.95 15.94 -9.92
CA ALA A 36 -13.11 15.53 -11.31
C ALA A 36 -11.79 15.02 -11.92
N PHE A 37 -10.68 15.72 -11.67
CA PHE A 37 -9.34 15.33 -12.11
C PHE A 37 -8.93 13.98 -11.52
N LYS A 38 -9.05 13.81 -10.19
CA LYS A 38 -8.73 12.53 -9.52
C LYS A 38 -9.62 11.39 -10.01
N ARG A 39 -10.91 11.65 -10.26
CA ARG A 39 -11.81 10.64 -10.84
C ARG A 39 -11.33 10.22 -12.23
N ARG A 40 -11.01 11.17 -13.10
CA ARG A 40 -10.51 10.88 -14.46
C ARG A 40 -9.23 10.03 -14.43
N MET A 41 -8.26 10.38 -13.58
CA MET A 41 -7.06 9.57 -13.39
C MET A 41 -7.41 8.13 -12.97
N ARG A 42 -8.30 7.98 -11.99
CA ARG A 42 -8.71 6.67 -11.46
C ARG A 42 -9.48 5.84 -12.49
N ASP A 43 -10.30 6.47 -13.33
CA ASP A 43 -11.01 5.78 -14.41
C ASP A 43 -10.02 5.14 -15.40
N GLU A 44 -8.91 5.82 -15.71
CA GLU A 44 -7.82 5.25 -16.53
C GLU A 44 -7.01 4.20 -15.74
N LEU A 45 -6.69 4.43 -14.47
CA LEU A 45 -5.87 3.51 -13.67
C LEU A 45 -6.57 2.21 -13.25
N GLN A 46 -7.91 2.21 -13.13
CA GLN A 46 -8.67 1.02 -12.75
C GLN A 46 -8.52 -0.13 -13.76
N GLN A 47 -8.11 0.17 -14.99
CA GLN A 47 -7.89 -0.84 -16.03
C GLN A 47 -6.79 -1.86 -15.66
N TYR A 48 -5.87 -1.52 -14.75
CA TYR A 48 -4.73 -2.38 -14.42
C TYR A 48 -5.05 -3.63 -13.63
N GLY A 49 -6.28 -3.82 -13.12
CA GLY A 49 -6.69 -5.07 -12.48
C GLY A 49 -5.94 -5.44 -11.19
N PHE A 50 -4.90 -4.71 -10.80
CA PHE A 50 -4.12 -4.88 -9.57
C PHE A 50 -4.00 -3.58 -8.77
N ILE A 51 -3.64 -3.69 -7.50
CA ILE A 51 -3.25 -2.62 -6.57
C ILE A 51 -1.92 -3.01 -5.94
N LEU A 52 -0.97 -2.07 -5.90
CA LEU A 52 0.31 -2.24 -5.22
C LEU A 52 0.14 -2.05 -3.71
N THR A 53 0.77 -2.92 -2.93
CA THR A 53 0.53 -3.02 -1.48
C THR A 53 1.73 -2.74 -0.61
N ASP A 54 2.94 -2.73 -1.17
CA ASP A 54 4.16 -2.35 -0.47
C ASP A 54 4.68 -0.99 -0.95
N GLU A 55 5.91 -0.67 -0.58
CA GLU A 55 6.63 0.54 -0.92
C GLU A 55 6.82 0.71 -2.43
N VAL A 56 6.68 1.96 -2.91
CA VAL A 56 6.83 2.31 -4.32
C VAL A 56 7.73 3.53 -4.50
N ALA A 57 8.37 3.62 -5.65
CA ALA A 57 8.99 4.85 -6.13
C ALA A 57 8.19 5.40 -7.31
N ILE A 58 7.92 6.70 -7.30
CA ILE A 58 7.06 7.37 -8.28
C ILE A 58 7.86 8.43 -9.01
N THR A 59 7.74 8.42 -10.33
CA THR A 59 8.20 9.51 -11.19
C THR A 59 7.03 10.09 -11.95
N TRP A 60 6.84 11.40 -11.82
CA TRP A 60 5.94 12.19 -12.64
C TRP A 60 6.74 13.03 -13.63
N ARG A 61 6.35 12.98 -14.90
CA ARG A 61 6.81 13.93 -15.91
C ARG A 61 5.63 14.78 -16.34
N LEU A 62 5.76 16.09 -16.21
CA LEU A 62 4.75 17.06 -16.58
C LEU A 62 5.15 17.63 -17.93
N LEU A 63 4.42 17.25 -18.97
CA LEU A 63 4.65 17.69 -20.34
C LEU A 63 3.82 18.96 -20.54
N VAL A 64 4.48 20.12 -20.54
CA VAL A 64 3.84 21.43 -20.66
C VAL A 64 4.70 22.35 -21.49
N ASP A 65 4.09 23.34 -22.12
CA ASP A 65 4.81 24.35 -22.89
C ASP A 65 5.73 25.17 -21.98
N GLU A 66 7.03 25.18 -22.27
CA GLU A 66 8.01 25.86 -21.43
C GLU A 66 7.76 27.36 -21.36
N GLN A 67 7.39 27.98 -22.47
CA GLN A 67 7.12 29.41 -22.52
C GLN A 67 5.93 29.77 -21.60
N ALA A 68 4.81 29.06 -21.72
CA ALA A 68 3.63 29.24 -20.88
C ALA A 68 3.95 29.09 -19.39
N ARG A 69 4.81 28.14 -19.01
CA ARG A 69 5.23 27.94 -17.61
C ARG A 69 6.04 29.12 -17.07
N TRP A 70 6.91 29.73 -17.87
CA TRP A 70 7.73 30.88 -17.44
C TRP A 70 7.00 32.22 -17.50
N GLU A 71 6.09 32.37 -18.46
CA GLU A 71 5.46 33.65 -18.79
C GLU A 71 4.03 33.81 -18.24
N SER A 72 3.41 32.74 -17.71
CA SER A 72 2.12 32.80 -17.04
C SER A 72 2.24 32.71 -15.52
N ASP A 73 1.25 33.28 -14.82
CA ASP A 73 1.07 33.17 -13.38
C ASP A 73 0.41 31.85 -12.95
N ILE A 74 -0.01 31.03 -13.92
CA ILE A 74 -0.74 29.78 -13.69
C ILE A 74 0.26 28.63 -13.53
N GLY A 75 0.45 28.16 -12.30
CA GLY A 75 1.06 26.84 -12.04
C GLY A 75 2.59 26.82 -11.94
N ALA A 76 3.20 27.80 -11.26
CA ALA A 76 4.65 27.88 -11.15
C ALA A 76 5.29 26.77 -10.28
N ASP A 77 4.58 26.22 -9.29
CA ASP A 77 5.18 25.30 -8.33
C ASP A 77 4.90 23.83 -8.67
N VAL A 78 5.98 23.07 -8.88
CA VAL A 78 5.94 21.64 -9.22
C VAL A 78 5.31 20.77 -8.12
N ASP A 79 5.44 21.18 -6.86
CA ASP A 79 4.90 20.48 -5.69
C ASP A 79 3.36 20.52 -5.65
N ASN A 80 2.75 21.60 -6.15
CA ASN A 80 1.31 21.74 -6.28
C ASN A 80 0.74 20.69 -7.24
N PHE A 81 1.46 20.30 -8.29
CA PHE A 81 1.01 19.20 -9.14
C PHE A 81 1.20 17.85 -8.45
N ALA A 82 2.38 17.65 -7.84
CA ALA A 82 2.75 16.40 -7.20
C ALA A 82 1.70 15.90 -6.20
N LYS A 83 1.14 16.82 -5.39
CA LYS A 83 0.12 16.48 -4.40
C LYS A 83 -1.16 15.92 -5.02
N LEU A 84 -1.74 16.60 -6.01
CA LEU A 84 -2.98 16.13 -6.65
C LEU A 84 -2.78 14.83 -7.43
N LEU A 85 -1.62 14.70 -8.07
CA LEU A 85 -1.26 13.50 -8.81
C LEU A 85 -1.15 12.29 -7.87
N ASN A 86 -0.44 12.43 -6.74
CA ASN A 86 -0.30 11.36 -5.75
C ASN A 86 -1.64 11.00 -5.08
N ASP A 87 -2.48 11.99 -4.76
CA ASP A 87 -3.85 11.73 -4.29
C ASP A 87 -4.68 10.91 -5.32
N GLY A 88 -4.46 11.16 -6.62
CA GLY A 88 -5.07 10.45 -7.72
C GLY A 88 -4.71 8.96 -7.75
N LEU A 89 -3.49 8.61 -7.31
CA LEU A 89 -3.00 7.23 -7.24
C LEU A 89 -3.58 6.43 -6.07
N CYS A 90 -4.15 7.08 -5.06
CA CYS A 90 -4.62 6.41 -3.85
C CYS A 90 -6.07 5.90 -3.98
N GLY A 91 -6.37 4.79 -3.30
CA GLY A 91 -7.73 4.27 -3.11
C GLY A 91 -8.14 3.18 -4.13
N PRO A 92 -9.38 2.64 -4.02
CA PRO A 92 -9.86 1.53 -4.85
C PRO A 92 -9.84 1.77 -6.36
N GLY A 93 -9.77 3.04 -6.78
CA GLY A 93 -9.62 3.43 -8.18
C GLY A 93 -8.21 3.85 -8.58
N GLY A 94 -7.35 4.15 -7.62
CA GLY A 94 -5.94 4.41 -7.87
C GLY A 94 -5.15 3.11 -7.85
N ILE A 95 -3.83 3.15 -8.01
CA ILE A 95 -2.93 1.97 -8.08
C ILE A 95 -2.25 1.62 -6.76
N ILE A 96 -2.28 2.50 -5.76
CA ILE A 96 -1.76 2.26 -4.41
C ILE A 96 -2.88 2.42 -3.38
N ILE A 97 -2.68 1.86 -2.19
CA ILE A 97 -3.66 1.97 -1.09
C ILE A 97 -3.60 3.36 -0.48
N ASP A 98 -2.41 3.87 -0.17
CA ASP A 98 -2.18 5.13 0.56
C ASP A 98 -0.83 5.78 0.19
N ASP A 99 -0.72 7.09 0.38
CA ASP A 99 0.47 7.88 0.06
C ASP A 99 1.70 7.50 0.90
N VAL A 100 1.50 6.88 2.08
CA VAL A 100 2.61 6.37 2.92
C VAL A 100 3.45 5.30 2.23
N GLN A 101 2.93 4.67 1.17
CA GLN A 101 3.70 3.71 0.36
C GLN A 101 4.80 4.38 -0.47
N VAL A 102 4.70 5.68 -0.76
CA VAL A 102 5.64 6.39 -1.62
C VAL A 102 6.94 6.68 -0.87
N GLN A 103 8.01 5.93 -1.18
CA GLN A 103 9.34 6.12 -0.57
C GLN A 103 10.20 7.10 -1.34
N SER A 104 9.96 7.23 -2.64
CA SER A 104 10.68 8.16 -3.52
C SER A 104 9.70 8.83 -4.47
N LEU A 105 9.85 10.13 -4.64
CA LEU A 105 9.03 10.95 -5.53
C LEU A 105 9.94 11.85 -6.34
N HIS A 106 9.95 11.63 -7.65
CA HIS A 106 10.61 12.51 -8.63
C HIS A 106 9.55 13.20 -9.47
N VAL A 107 9.64 14.51 -9.61
CA VAL A 107 8.73 15.30 -10.46
C VAL A 107 9.56 16.24 -11.31
N SER A 108 9.33 16.22 -12.62
CA SER A 108 10.09 17.03 -13.57
C SER A 108 9.21 17.61 -14.65
N TRP A 109 9.58 18.80 -15.13
CA TRP A 109 9.02 19.41 -16.32
C TRP A 109 9.69 18.86 -17.57
N ILE A 110 8.90 18.65 -18.61
CA ILE A 110 9.34 18.31 -19.96
C ILE A 110 8.65 19.30 -20.89
N ASP A 111 9.44 19.98 -21.74
CA ASP A 111 8.88 20.88 -22.74
C ASP A 111 8.06 20.09 -23.76
N ALA A 112 6.82 20.52 -24.00
CA ALA A 112 5.91 19.90 -24.95
C ALA A 112 4.86 20.90 -25.45
N THR A 113 4.47 20.76 -26.72
CA THR A 113 3.43 21.62 -27.32
C THR A 113 2.02 21.28 -26.85
N GLU A 114 1.78 20.03 -26.45
CA GLU A 114 0.51 19.55 -25.92
C GLU A 114 0.67 19.18 -24.44
N SER A 115 -0.24 19.71 -23.61
CA SER A 115 -0.22 19.47 -22.17
C SER A 115 -0.66 18.05 -21.82
N SER A 116 0.20 17.32 -21.12
CA SER A 116 -0.06 15.95 -20.64
C SER A 116 0.85 15.61 -19.47
N PHE A 117 0.73 14.40 -18.93
CA PHE A 117 1.65 13.94 -17.89
C PHE A 117 1.85 12.43 -17.91
N GLU A 118 3.04 12.00 -17.54
CA GLU A 118 3.43 10.59 -17.46
C GLU A 118 3.68 10.17 -16.02
N LEU A 119 3.17 8.99 -15.68
CA LEU A 119 3.46 8.25 -14.48
C LEU A 119 4.47 7.15 -14.80
N GLN A 120 5.52 7.04 -14.00
CA GLN A 120 6.29 5.81 -13.86
C GLN A 120 6.25 5.37 -12.39
N VAL A 121 6.00 4.09 -12.15
CA VAL A 121 6.04 3.48 -10.82
C VAL A 121 7.03 2.35 -10.83
N GLU A 122 7.92 2.32 -9.84
CA GLU A 122 8.82 1.21 -9.56
C GLU A 122 8.38 0.54 -8.26
N CYS A 123 8.34 -0.79 -8.27
CA CYS A 123 7.83 -1.62 -7.19
C CYS A 123 8.49 -3.01 -7.19
N GLY A 124 8.29 -3.79 -6.13
CA GLY A 124 8.68 -5.18 -6.08
C GLY A 124 7.83 -6.08 -6.99
N PRO A 125 8.38 -7.19 -7.50
CA PRO A 125 7.70 -8.02 -8.48
C PRO A 125 6.42 -8.70 -7.98
N ASP A 126 6.30 -8.87 -6.66
CA ASP A 126 5.19 -9.56 -6.00
C ASP A 126 4.27 -8.60 -5.21
N ASP A 127 4.43 -7.28 -5.38
CA ASP A 127 3.72 -6.28 -4.55
C ASP A 127 2.27 -6.04 -4.99
N GLY A 128 1.88 -6.59 -6.14
CA GLY A 128 0.56 -6.42 -6.75
C GLY A 128 -0.47 -7.43 -6.26
N LEU A 129 -1.59 -6.93 -5.72
CA LEU A 129 -2.78 -7.73 -5.42
C LEU A 129 -3.89 -7.48 -6.43
N THR A 130 -4.58 -8.54 -6.86
CA THR A 130 -5.71 -8.44 -7.79
C THR A 130 -6.89 -7.69 -7.18
N ARG A 131 -7.56 -6.86 -7.99
CA ARG A 131 -8.83 -6.20 -7.65
C ARG A 131 -10.04 -7.14 -7.87
N PRO A 132 -11.18 -6.90 -7.21
CA PRO A 132 -11.35 -5.99 -6.08
C PRO A 132 -10.68 -6.54 -4.81
N LEU A 133 -10.38 -5.65 -3.86
CA LEU A 133 -9.79 -6.02 -2.58
C LEU A 133 -10.48 -5.30 -1.41
N SER A 134 -10.38 -5.92 -0.24
CA SER A 134 -10.89 -5.39 1.03
C SER A 134 -9.76 -5.33 2.07
N LEU A 135 -9.86 -4.41 3.02
CA LEU A 135 -8.92 -4.32 4.14
C LEU A 135 -9.46 -5.03 5.37
N TYR A 136 -8.68 -5.94 5.94
CA TYR A 136 -9.04 -6.73 7.11
C TYR A 136 -8.27 -6.27 8.34
N GLN A 137 -8.97 -6.00 9.43
CA GLN A 137 -8.32 -5.72 10.71
C GLN A 137 -7.80 -7.03 11.31
N LEU A 138 -6.52 -7.07 11.67
CA LEU A 138 -5.86 -8.22 12.31
C LEU A 138 -5.45 -7.91 13.75
N ALA A 139 -4.82 -8.88 14.43
CA ALA A 139 -4.45 -8.82 15.84
C ALA A 139 -3.41 -7.75 16.21
N ASP A 140 -2.79 -7.09 15.23
CA ASP A 140 -1.92 -5.93 15.42
C ASP A 140 -2.67 -4.58 15.38
N ASP A 141 -4.00 -4.61 15.28
CA ASP A 141 -4.88 -3.44 15.11
C ASP A 141 -4.66 -2.66 13.80
N LEU A 142 -3.92 -3.23 12.87
CA LEU A 142 -3.72 -2.69 11.52
C LEU A 142 -4.66 -3.35 10.51
N TRP A 143 -4.78 -2.70 9.36
CA TRP A 143 -5.67 -3.08 8.27
C TRP A 143 -4.86 -3.64 7.10
N HIS A 144 -4.97 -4.94 6.86
CA HIS A 144 -4.19 -5.67 5.87
C HIS A 144 -5.00 -5.90 4.59
N PRO A 145 -4.47 -5.62 3.40
CA PRO A 145 -5.17 -5.82 2.15
C PRO A 145 -5.26 -7.29 1.77
N LEU A 146 -6.45 -7.74 1.36
CA LEU A 146 -6.67 -9.06 0.80
C LEU A 146 -7.58 -8.98 -0.43
N PRO A 147 -7.25 -9.68 -1.53
CA PRO A 147 -8.12 -9.77 -2.69
C PRO A 147 -9.45 -10.43 -2.33
N ASP A 148 -10.54 -9.93 -2.88
CA ASP A 148 -11.86 -10.55 -2.67
C ASP A 148 -11.94 -11.95 -3.30
N SER A 149 -11.07 -12.27 -4.27
CA SER A 149 -10.93 -13.60 -4.84
C SER A 149 -10.56 -14.68 -3.82
N VAL A 150 -9.84 -14.32 -2.75
CA VAL A 150 -9.55 -15.22 -1.62
C VAL A 150 -10.86 -15.70 -0.98
N ARG A 151 -11.89 -14.85 -0.95
CA ARG A 151 -13.19 -15.17 -0.35
C ARG A 151 -14.05 -16.10 -1.20
N ALA A 152 -13.68 -16.35 -2.46
CA ALA A 152 -14.41 -17.26 -3.33
C ALA A 152 -14.46 -18.68 -2.75
N ASN A 153 -13.46 -19.07 -1.95
CA ASN A 153 -13.49 -20.27 -1.14
C ASN A 153 -13.43 -19.90 0.36
N PRO A 154 -14.52 -20.09 1.12
CA PRO A 154 -14.57 -19.79 2.56
C PRO A 154 -13.50 -20.50 3.40
N GLU A 155 -13.12 -21.73 3.02
CA GLU A 155 -12.07 -22.49 3.70
C GLU A 155 -10.71 -21.83 3.49
N HIS A 156 -10.34 -21.52 2.24
CA HIS A 156 -9.10 -20.81 1.93
C HIS A 156 -9.05 -19.43 2.62
N ALA A 157 -10.17 -18.71 2.65
CA ALA A 157 -10.28 -17.44 3.35
C ALA A 157 -10.02 -17.59 4.85
N ALA A 158 -10.61 -18.61 5.49
CA ALA A 158 -10.38 -18.91 6.89
C ALA A 158 -8.89 -19.22 7.14
N HIS A 159 -8.30 -20.10 6.34
CA HIS A 159 -6.88 -20.45 6.45
C HIS A 159 -5.97 -19.23 6.36
N LEU A 160 -6.14 -18.41 5.33
CA LEU A 160 -5.30 -17.24 5.12
C LEU A 160 -5.47 -16.23 6.24
N LEU A 161 -6.71 -15.89 6.61
CA LEU A 161 -7.00 -14.90 7.65
C LEU A 161 -6.44 -15.34 9.01
N TYR A 162 -6.69 -16.57 9.44
CA TYR A 162 -6.17 -17.07 10.71
C TYR A 162 -4.64 -17.22 10.69
N ALA A 163 -4.03 -17.63 9.57
CA ALA A 163 -2.57 -17.69 9.46
C ALA A 163 -1.93 -16.30 9.56
N LEU A 164 -2.47 -15.30 8.84
CA LEU A 164 -2.00 -13.92 8.93
C LEU A 164 -2.22 -13.33 10.32
N ASP A 165 -3.41 -13.51 10.90
CA ASP A 165 -3.76 -13.02 12.22
C ASP A 165 -2.84 -13.59 13.31
N ASN A 166 -2.58 -14.90 13.28
CA ASN A 166 -1.62 -15.57 14.16
C ASN A 166 -0.21 -14.98 14.01
N ARG A 167 0.22 -14.73 12.77
CA ARG A 167 1.56 -14.21 12.52
C ARG A 167 1.74 -12.78 13.01
N VAL A 168 0.78 -11.89 12.74
CA VAL A 168 0.86 -10.51 13.25
C VAL A 168 0.71 -10.46 14.77
N PHE A 169 -0.09 -11.36 15.36
CA PHE A 169 -0.18 -11.54 16.81
C PHE A 169 1.19 -11.94 17.41
N PHE A 170 1.83 -12.96 16.81
CA PHE A 170 3.17 -13.41 17.21
C PHE A 170 4.16 -12.24 17.22
N VAL A 171 4.23 -11.48 16.12
CA VAL A 171 5.17 -10.36 15.97
C VAL A 171 4.89 -9.24 16.97
N ARG A 172 3.62 -8.89 17.17
CA ARG A 172 3.20 -7.90 18.18
C ARG A 172 3.67 -8.31 19.57
N ARG A 173 3.47 -9.57 19.95
CA ARG A 173 3.85 -10.09 21.26
C ARG A 173 5.37 -10.21 21.40
N LEU A 174 6.08 -10.66 20.37
CA LEU A 174 7.54 -10.70 20.32
C LEU A 174 8.14 -9.31 20.59
N ARG A 175 7.67 -8.27 19.89
CA ARG A 175 8.09 -6.88 20.10
C ARG A 175 7.84 -6.40 21.54
N HIS A 176 6.75 -6.86 22.17
CA HIS A 176 6.48 -6.55 23.57
C HIS A 176 7.47 -7.23 24.52
N LEU A 177 7.74 -8.52 24.34
CA LEU A 177 8.70 -9.28 25.16
C LEU A 177 10.13 -8.76 25.00
N LEU A 178 10.57 -8.42 23.78
CA LEU A 178 11.88 -7.82 23.53
C LEU A 178 12.05 -6.51 24.31
N ARG A 179 11.01 -5.67 24.36
CA ARG A 179 11.02 -4.43 25.16
C ARG A 179 11.08 -4.71 26.66
N GLN A 180 10.35 -5.72 27.14
CA GLN A 180 10.43 -6.14 28.55
C GLN A 180 11.83 -6.64 28.93
N ARG A 181 12.57 -7.20 27.96
CA ARG A 181 13.96 -7.65 28.10
C ARG A 181 14.99 -6.52 27.90
N GLY A 182 14.54 -5.26 27.83
CA GLY A 182 15.41 -4.09 27.81
C GLY A 182 15.78 -3.55 26.42
N LEU A 183 15.29 -4.14 25.33
CA LEU A 183 15.52 -3.56 24.00
C LEU A 183 14.75 -2.25 23.85
N PRO A 184 15.37 -1.18 23.34
CA PRO A 184 14.67 0.03 22.92
C PRO A 184 13.59 -0.28 21.88
N ALA A 185 12.54 0.55 21.81
CA ALA A 185 11.39 0.31 20.93
C ALA A 185 11.78 0.13 19.45
N ARG A 186 12.73 0.92 18.94
CA ARG A 186 13.25 0.80 17.57
C ARG A 186 13.99 -0.52 17.35
N ALA A 187 14.91 -0.88 18.24
CA ALA A 187 15.66 -2.14 18.14
C ALA A 187 14.72 -3.36 18.22
N ALA A 188 13.71 -3.33 19.09
CA ALA A 188 12.70 -4.38 19.15
C ALA A 188 11.84 -4.47 17.87
N TYR A 189 11.56 -3.33 17.22
CA TYR A 189 10.87 -3.31 15.93
C TYR A 189 11.72 -3.96 14.84
N GLU A 190 12.97 -3.51 14.69
CA GLU A 190 13.94 -4.01 13.70
C GLU A 190 14.20 -5.52 13.90
N ALA A 191 14.44 -5.95 15.13
CA ALA A 191 14.70 -7.35 15.46
C ALA A 191 13.50 -8.28 15.16
N ALA A 192 12.27 -7.78 15.28
CA ALA A 192 11.07 -8.54 14.98
C ALA A 192 10.70 -8.58 13.48
N GLN A 193 11.37 -7.78 12.62
CA GLN A 193 11.06 -7.73 11.18
C GLN A 193 11.25 -9.07 10.48
N ASN A 194 12.24 -9.87 10.89
CA ASN A 194 12.48 -11.21 10.35
C ASN A 194 11.29 -12.17 10.58
N TYR A 195 10.37 -11.80 11.47
CA TYR A 195 9.15 -12.55 11.72
C TYR A 195 7.91 -11.91 11.12
N ALA A 196 8.00 -10.73 10.49
CA ALA A 196 6.84 -10.04 9.94
C ALA A 196 6.21 -10.82 8.78
N VAL A 197 4.94 -10.53 8.52
CA VAL A 197 4.30 -10.86 7.24
C VAL A 197 4.84 -9.91 6.17
N ILE A 198 4.91 -10.38 4.92
CA ILE A 198 5.36 -9.56 3.78
C ILE A 198 4.37 -8.40 3.56
N SER A 199 3.06 -8.69 3.58
CA SER A 199 2.03 -7.66 3.43
C SER A 199 2.00 -6.71 4.63
N ARG A 200 2.10 -5.41 4.38
CA ARG A 200 2.06 -4.38 5.43
C ARG A 200 0.63 -4.01 5.79
N GLY A 201 0.42 -3.84 7.10
CA GLY A 201 -0.83 -3.32 7.64
C GLY A 201 -0.88 -1.79 7.63
N PHE A 202 -2.04 -1.22 7.31
CA PHE A 202 -2.28 0.21 7.30
C PHE A 202 -2.95 0.67 8.60
N HIS A 203 -2.59 1.87 9.09
CA HIS A 203 -3.26 2.45 10.25
C HIS A 203 -4.73 2.79 9.92
N SER A 204 -5.59 2.77 10.94
CA SER A 204 -7.04 2.99 10.79
C SER A 204 -7.42 4.29 10.09
N THR A 205 -6.66 5.36 10.29
CA THR A 205 -6.88 6.66 9.64
C THR A 205 -6.65 6.59 8.13
N ARG A 206 -5.63 5.85 7.69
CA ARG A 206 -5.28 5.63 6.28
C ARG A 206 -6.27 4.68 5.61
N ALA A 207 -6.60 3.59 6.29
CA ALA A 207 -7.61 2.64 5.83
C ALA A 207 -9.01 3.29 5.71
N ALA A 208 -9.33 4.28 6.56
CA ALA A 208 -10.61 4.98 6.53
C ALA A 208 -10.71 6.02 5.41
N SER A 209 -9.63 6.76 5.12
CA SER A 209 -9.64 7.88 4.18
C SER A 209 -9.78 7.45 2.72
N ASN A 210 -9.32 6.24 2.39
CA ASN A 210 -9.11 5.88 0.98
C ASN A 210 -10.27 5.12 0.36
N GLY A 211 -11.35 4.86 1.09
CA GLY A 211 -12.61 4.32 0.52
C GLY A 211 -12.64 2.83 0.26
N PHE A 212 -11.62 2.06 0.69
CA PHE A 212 -11.65 0.60 0.63
C PHE A 212 -12.73 0.00 1.55
N PRO A 213 -13.40 -1.09 1.12
CA PRO A 213 -14.19 -1.89 2.04
C PRO A 213 -13.34 -2.40 3.20
N ARG A 214 -13.92 -2.41 4.40
CA ARG A 214 -13.22 -2.75 5.64
C ARG A 214 -13.95 -3.83 6.41
N VAL A 215 -13.23 -4.84 6.85
CA VAL A 215 -13.76 -5.95 7.65
C VAL A 215 -13.05 -5.99 9.01
N ARG A 216 -13.81 -5.75 10.08
CA ARG A 216 -13.29 -5.77 11.46
C ARG A 216 -12.88 -7.17 11.89
N ARG A 217 -11.91 -7.27 12.81
CA ARG A 217 -11.38 -8.55 13.28
C ARG A 217 -12.46 -9.49 13.81
N HIS A 218 -13.26 -8.99 14.76
CA HIS A 218 -14.35 -9.76 15.35
C HIS A 218 -15.41 -10.20 14.32
N ALA A 219 -15.61 -9.42 13.26
CA ALA A 219 -16.62 -9.71 12.25
C ALA A 219 -16.21 -10.90 11.38
N TRP A 220 -14.97 -10.91 10.87
CA TRP A 220 -14.50 -12.06 10.09
C TRP A 220 -14.27 -13.29 10.96
N MET A 221 -13.84 -13.14 12.22
CA MET A 221 -13.73 -14.28 13.15
C MET A 221 -15.09 -14.92 13.46
N ALA A 222 -16.16 -14.13 13.53
CA ALA A 222 -17.52 -14.66 13.70
C ALA A 222 -18.03 -15.37 12.42
N GLN A 223 -17.51 -14.97 11.26
CA GLN A 223 -17.88 -15.54 9.96
C GLN A 223 -17.16 -16.86 9.66
N TYR A 224 -15.90 -17.01 10.09
CA TYR A 224 -15.05 -18.14 9.73
C TYR A 224 -14.67 -18.97 10.95
N THR A 225 -14.94 -20.28 10.87
CA THR A 225 -14.43 -21.25 11.84
C THR A 225 -12.92 -21.38 11.68
N ARG A 226 -12.19 -21.37 12.80
CA ARG A 226 -10.74 -21.59 12.79
C ARG A 226 -10.42 -23.01 12.29
N PRO A 227 -9.55 -23.17 11.28
CA PRO A 227 -9.04 -24.47 10.87
C PRO A 227 -8.31 -25.18 12.01
N THR A 228 -8.53 -26.48 12.18
CA THR A 228 -7.99 -27.27 13.29
C THR A 228 -6.51 -27.58 13.14
N GLU A 229 -6.00 -27.58 11.92
CA GLU A 229 -4.62 -27.82 11.52
C GLU A 229 -3.70 -26.61 11.72
N LEU A 230 -4.26 -25.40 11.91
CA LEU A 230 -3.45 -24.20 12.11
C LEU A 230 -2.95 -24.18 13.56
N PRO A 231 -1.61 -24.27 13.77
CA PRO A 231 -1.06 -24.32 15.11
C PRO A 231 -1.45 -23.08 15.90
N GLU A 232 -1.72 -23.27 17.19
CA GLU A 232 -1.82 -22.15 18.11
C GLU A 232 -0.45 -21.56 18.34
N VAL A 233 -0.35 -20.23 18.21
CA VAL A 233 0.85 -19.53 18.63
C VAL A 233 0.94 -19.63 20.15
N THR A 234 1.91 -20.40 20.63
CA THR A 234 2.09 -20.63 22.07
C THR A 234 2.96 -19.55 22.71
N GLY A 235 2.74 -19.25 23.99
CA GLY A 235 3.59 -18.33 24.75
C GLY A 235 5.06 -18.74 24.74
N ASP A 236 5.33 -20.04 24.89
CA ASP A 236 6.68 -20.62 24.92
C ASP A 236 7.44 -20.41 23.61
N GLU A 237 6.76 -20.51 22.46
CA GLU A 237 7.37 -20.25 21.16
C GLU A 237 7.84 -18.79 21.05
N ILE A 238 7.00 -17.84 21.46
CA ILE A 238 7.31 -16.41 21.41
C ILE A 238 8.43 -16.08 22.41
N GLU A 239 8.40 -16.66 23.61
CA GLU A 239 9.46 -16.48 24.62
C GLU A 239 10.81 -17.02 24.14
N ARG A 240 10.84 -18.21 23.51
CA ARG A 240 12.06 -18.74 22.88
C ARG A 240 12.57 -17.81 21.79
N ALA A 241 11.69 -17.34 20.90
CA ALA A 241 12.07 -16.40 19.86
C ALA A 241 12.61 -15.08 20.45
N ALA A 242 11.99 -14.57 21.51
CA ALA A 242 12.43 -13.36 22.22
C ALA A 242 13.78 -13.56 22.90
N ALA A 243 14.03 -14.72 23.52
CA ALA A 243 15.31 -15.04 24.15
C ALA A 243 16.45 -15.14 23.13
N THR A 244 16.26 -15.93 22.07
CA THR A 244 17.24 -16.07 20.99
C THR A 244 17.55 -14.73 20.34
N THR A 245 16.51 -13.95 20.06
CA THR A 245 16.65 -12.64 19.44
C THR A 245 17.35 -11.66 20.38
N ALA A 246 16.94 -11.53 21.64
CA ALA A 246 17.59 -10.63 22.59
C ALA A 246 19.08 -10.96 22.77
N ALA A 247 19.42 -12.26 22.89
CA ALA A 247 20.80 -12.72 23.03
C ALA A 247 21.67 -12.31 21.82
N HIS A 248 21.12 -12.40 20.60
CA HIS A 248 21.80 -11.94 19.38
C HIS A 248 22.16 -10.44 19.42
N TYR A 249 21.34 -9.62 20.07
CA TYR A 249 21.56 -8.17 20.23
C TYR A 249 22.32 -7.80 21.51
N GLY A 250 22.81 -8.77 22.29
CA GLY A 250 23.53 -8.51 23.54
C GLY A 250 22.64 -8.11 24.72
N TYR A 251 21.36 -8.46 24.67
CA TYR A 251 20.38 -8.23 25.73
C TYR A 251 19.89 -9.57 26.32
N GLY A 252 19.66 -9.60 27.63
CA GLY A 252 19.14 -10.79 28.32
C GLY A 252 20.22 -11.57 29.07
N ALA A 253 20.47 -11.14 30.31
CA ALA A 253 20.80 -12.04 31.42
C ALA A 253 19.56 -12.11 32.33
#